data_AF-A0A370H8S3-F1
#
_entry.id   AF-A0A370H8S3-F1
#
_cell.length_a   1.000
_cell.length_b   1.000
_cell.length_c   1.000
_cell.angle_alpha   90.00
_cell.angle_beta   90.00
_cell.angle_gamma   90.00
#
_symmetry.space_group_name_H-M   'P 1'
#
loop_
_entity.id
_entity.type
_entity.pdbx_description
1 polymer ?
#
loop_
_entity_poly.entity_id
_entity_poly.type
_entity_poly.pdbx_seq_one_letter_code
_entity_poly.pdbx_strand_id
1 'polypeptide(L)'
;MSLYRHVGSKDELLILLLDRVVGELPRPDLPEDPRERLVALLTWQHDQLAARPWIVDVLARGDLMAPSIVWLLEAIYDAWQASGLTLDQAATANRIVWAFTLGDLRQRAATVHPPGREQYQVSVPAGADPGEHPTLAALREYWTAPDRRDHFAADLALLVHALTGTA
;
A
#
# COMPACT_ATOMS: atom_id res chain seq x y z
N MET A 1 33.70 -16.94 8.95
CA MET A 1 32.69 -17.48 8.01
C MET A 1 31.88 -18.56 8.72
N SER A 2 30.65 -18.26 9.18
CA SER A 2 29.68 -19.31 9.61
C SER A 2 28.26 -18.74 9.84
N LEU A 3 27.70 -18.01 8.87
CA LEU A 3 26.26 -17.67 8.85
C LEU A 3 25.46 -18.51 7.83
N TYR A 4 26.14 -19.25 6.95
CA TYR A 4 25.54 -20.06 5.88
C TYR A 4 25.15 -21.49 6.30
N ARG A 5 25.31 -21.89 7.57
CA ARG A 5 25.03 -23.28 7.97
C ARG A 5 23.56 -23.56 8.30
N HIS A 6 22.73 -22.50 8.38
CA HIS A 6 21.31 -22.60 8.75
C HIS A 6 20.35 -21.99 7.72
N VAL A 7 20.86 -21.50 6.59
CA VAL A 7 20.05 -20.87 5.53
C VAL A 7 20.68 -21.20 4.18
N GLY A 8 19.95 -21.94 3.36
CA GLY A 8 20.36 -22.46 2.05
C GLY A 8 20.39 -21.40 0.94
N SER A 9 19.73 -20.25 1.12
CA SER A 9 19.78 -19.13 0.17
C SER A 9 19.51 -17.76 0.83
N LYS A 10 19.76 -16.68 0.07
CA LYS A 10 19.37 -15.31 0.47
C LYS A 10 17.86 -15.17 0.61
N ASP A 11 17.10 -15.85 -0.23
CA ASP A 11 15.64 -15.79 -0.23
C ASP A 11 15.07 -16.49 1.01
N GLU A 12 15.65 -17.62 1.42
CA GLU A 12 15.28 -18.29 2.66
C GLU A 12 15.56 -17.41 3.90
N LEU A 13 16.69 -16.68 3.91
CA LEU A 13 16.97 -15.71 4.97
C LEU A 13 15.92 -14.58 4.99
N LEU A 14 15.51 -14.08 3.82
CA LEU A 14 14.48 -13.04 3.72
C LEU A 14 13.12 -13.56 4.20
N ILE A 15 12.74 -14.79 3.83
CA ILE A 15 11.50 -15.41 4.30
C ILE A 15 11.49 -15.53 5.83
N LEU A 16 12.57 -16.03 6.43
CA LEU A 16 12.68 -16.15 7.90
C LEU A 16 12.62 -14.79 8.60
N LEU A 17 13.24 -13.76 8.01
CA LEU A 17 13.20 -12.40 8.53
C LEU A 17 11.78 -11.83 8.46
N LEU A 18 11.10 -11.99 7.32
CA LEU A 18 9.70 -11.57 7.15
C LEU A 18 8.79 -12.30 8.14
N ASP A 19 8.99 -13.61 8.31
CA ASP A 19 8.18 -14.43 9.21
C ASP A 19 8.33 -13.99 10.67
N ARG A 20 9.56 -13.73 11.09
CA ARG A 20 9.81 -13.18 12.43
C ARG A 20 9.17 -11.81 12.62
N VAL A 21 9.30 -10.92 11.63
CA VAL A 21 8.70 -9.59 11.70
C VAL A 21 7.19 -9.71 11.85
N VAL A 22 6.53 -10.47 10.99
CA VAL A 22 5.06 -10.61 10.97
C VAL A 22 4.57 -11.32 12.23
N GLY A 23 5.30 -12.33 12.73
CA GLY A 23 4.95 -13.06 13.95
C GLY A 23 5.00 -12.22 15.24
N GLU A 24 5.73 -11.11 15.25
CA GLU A 24 5.82 -10.18 16.39
C GLU A 24 4.78 -9.04 16.29
N LEU A 25 4.03 -8.92 15.19
CA LEU A 25 3.09 -7.81 15.01
C LEU A 25 1.80 -8.04 15.79
N PRO A 26 1.28 -7.01 16.50
CA PRO A 26 -0.03 -7.08 17.12
C PRO A 26 -1.10 -7.15 16.03
N ARG A 27 -2.10 -8.02 16.24
CA ARG A 27 -3.28 -8.04 15.37
C ARG A 27 -4.12 -6.78 15.62
N PRO A 28 -4.64 -6.13 14.58
CA PRO A 28 -5.52 -4.99 14.76
C PRO A 28 -6.88 -5.42 15.31
N ASP A 29 -7.54 -4.51 16.02
CA ASP A 29 -8.96 -4.65 16.33
C ASP A 29 -9.77 -4.43 15.05
N LEU A 30 -10.72 -5.34 14.78
CA LEU A 30 -11.44 -5.39 13.50
C LEU A 30 -12.91 -4.99 13.68
N PRO A 31 -13.39 -4.00 12.92
CA PRO A 31 -14.82 -3.68 12.84
C PRO A 31 -15.71 -4.85 12.44
N GLU A 32 -17.00 -4.75 12.77
CA GLU A 32 -18.02 -5.72 12.36
C GLU A 32 -18.40 -5.58 10.88
N ASP A 33 -18.50 -4.35 10.38
CA ASP A 33 -18.79 -4.08 8.98
C ASP A 33 -17.68 -4.63 8.07
N PRO A 34 -18.00 -5.44 7.04
CA PRO A 34 -17.01 -6.05 6.17
C PRO A 34 -16.10 -5.07 5.43
N ARG A 35 -16.64 -3.91 4.99
CA ARG A 35 -15.88 -2.91 4.23
C ARG A 35 -14.97 -2.14 5.17
N GLU A 36 -15.45 -1.75 6.34
CA GLU A 36 -14.62 -1.11 7.36
C GLU A 36 -13.52 -2.05 7.86
N ARG A 37 -13.83 -3.34 8.07
CA ARG A 37 -12.85 -4.38 8.42
C ARG A 37 -11.76 -4.48 7.38
N LEU A 38 -12.13 -4.50 6.11
CA LEU A 38 -11.20 -4.58 5.01
C LEU A 38 -10.27 -3.36 4.95
N VAL A 39 -10.83 -2.15 5.08
CA VAL A 39 -10.04 -0.91 5.16
C VAL A 39 -9.09 -0.95 6.37
N ALA A 40 -9.54 -1.43 7.53
CA ALA A 40 -8.70 -1.57 8.72
C ALA A 40 -7.53 -2.54 8.51
N LEU A 41 -7.78 -3.72 7.93
CA LEU A 41 -6.75 -4.73 7.63
C LEU A 41 -5.69 -4.20 6.66
N LEU A 42 -6.13 -3.54 5.59
CA LEU A 42 -5.26 -3.01 4.54
C LEU A 42 -4.49 -1.76 4.99
N THR A 43 -5.11 -0.90 5.82
CA THR A 43 -4.42 0.23 6.46
C THR A 43 -3.37 -0.27 7.44
N TRP A 44 -3.70 -1.26 8.27
CA TRP A 44 -2.73 -1.89 9.15
C TRP A 44 -1.57 -2.48 8.35
N GLN A 45 -1.84 -3.23 7.27
CA GLN A 45 -0.79 -3.79 6.40
C GLN A 45 0.11 -2.68 5.84
N HIS A 46 -0.49 -1.62 5.31
CA HIS A 46 0.23 -0.46 4.81
C HIS A 46 1.15 0.14 5.87
N ASP A 47 0.65 0.41 7.07
CA ASP A 47 1.43 1.07 8.14
C ASP A 47 2.60 0.20 8.59
N GLN A 48 2.41 -1.13 8.64
CA GLN A 48 3.49 -2.05 8.96
C GLN A 48 4.59 -2.07 7.89
N LEU A 49 4.24 -1.89 6.62
CA LEU A 49 5.19 -1.77 5.51
C LEU A 49 5.86 -0.38 5.48
N ALA A 50 5.11 0.68 5.73
CA ALA A 50 5.62 2.06 5.78
C ALA A 50 6.68 2.24 6.87
N ALA A 51 6.49 1.60 8.03
CA ALA A 51 7.48 1.56 9.11
C ALA A 51 8.74 0.75 8.76
N ARG A 52 8.71 -0.06 7.69
CA ARG A 52 9.79 -0.99 7.33
C ARG A 52 10.08 -0.94 5.81
N PRO A 53 10.59 0.18 5.29
CA PRO A 53 10.73 0.39 3.84
C PRO A 53 11.52 -0.69 3.10
N TRP A 54 12.50 -1.31 3.74
CA TRP A 54 13.28 -2.41 3.15
C TRP A 54 12.43 -3.62 2.78
N ILE A 55 11.30 -3.86 3.47
CA ILE A 55 10.37 -4.94 3.15
C ILE A 55 9.67 -4.65 1.81
N VAL A 56 9.37 -3.38 1.53
CA VAL A 56 8.70 -2.98 0.28
C VAL A 56 9.56 -3.35 -0.93
N ASP A 57 10.87 -3.17 -0.86
CA ASP A 57 11.81 -3.55 -1.93
C ASP A 57 11.93 -5.07 -2.12
N VAL A 58 11.72 -5.83 -1.05
CA VAL A 58 11.71 -7.29 -1.06
C VAL A 58 10.41 -7.80 -1.69
N LEU A 59 9.25 -7.31 -1.21
CA LEU A 59 7.93 -7.71 -1.71
C LEU A 59 7.67 -7.24 -3.14
N ALA A 60 8.28 -6.13 -3.56
CA ALA A 60 8.23 -5.61 -4.93
C ALA A 60 8.72 -6.61 -5.99
N ARG A 61 9.52 -7.61 -5.61
CA ARG A 61 10.01 -8.67 -6.50
C ARG A 61 8.96 -9.74 -6.78
N GLY A 62 7.96 -9.87 -5.89
CA GLY A 62 6.79 -10.71 -6.08
C GLY A 62 7.00 -12.21 -5.86
N ASP A 63 8.14 -12.63 -5.33
CA ASP A 63 8.55 -14.03 -5.19
C ASP A 63 8.59 -14.54 -3.74
N LEU A 64 8.42 -13.66 -2.74
CA LEU A 64 8.57 -14.00 -1.32
C LEU A 64 7.29 -13.75 -0.53
N MET A 65 6.89 -14.76 0.26
CA MET A 65 5.77 -14.72 1.20
C MET A 65 6.17 -15.44 2.49
N ALA A 66 5.90 -14.81 3.63
CA ALA A 66 6.13 -15.43 4.94
C ALA A 66 4.91 -16.28 5.36
N PRO A 67 5.08 -17.48 5.94
CA PRO A 67 3.96 -18.29 6.43
C PRO A 67 3.05 -17.56 7.42
N SER A 68 3.61 -16.72 8.29
CA SER A 68 2.84 -15.94 9.26
C SER A 68 1.93 -14.86 8.67
N ILE A 69 1.99 -14.56 7.36
CA ILE A 69 1.05 -13.62 6.72
C ILE A 69 -0.30 -14.27 6.34
N VAL A 70 -0.40 -15.60 6.36
CA VAL A 70 -1.59 -16.32 5.84
C VAL A 70 -2.88 -15.90 6.53
N TRP A 71 -2.86 -15.65 7.85
CA TRP A 71 -4.05 -15.18 8.57
C TRP A 71 -4.59 -13.84 8.03
N LEU A 72 -3.69 -12.95 7.61
CA LEU A 72 -4.06 -11.64 7.08
C LEU A 72 -4.69 -11.80 5.70
N LEU A 73 -4.12 -12.66 4.86
CA LEU A 73 -4.66 -12.97 3.54
C LEU A 73 -6.06 -13.57 3.66
N GLU A 74 -6.25 -14.54 4.56
CA GLU A 74 -7.55 -15.15 4.84
C GLU A 74 -8.57 -14.08 5.25
N ALA A 75 -8.23 -13.26 6.25
CA ALA A 75 -9.13 -12.20 6.75
C ALA A 75 -9.48 -11.16 5.68
N ILE A 76 -8.54 -10.82 4.79
CA ILE A 76 -8.78 -9.90 3.67
C ILE A 76 -9.76 -10.53 2.67
N TYR A 77 -9.54 -11.78 2.25
CA TYR A 77 -10.43 -12.45 1.29
C TYR A 77 -11.81 -12.75 1.87
N ASP A 78 -11.89 -13.08 3.15
CA ASP A 78 -13.17 -13.19 3.87
C ASP A 78 -13.93 -11.87 3.87
N ALA A 79 -13.25 -10.75 4.15
CA ALA A 79 -13.88 -9.43 4.15
C ALA A 79 -14.33 -8.98 2.75
N TRP A 80 -13.58 -9.31 1.69
CA TRP A 80 -14.02 -9.09 0.31
C TRP A 80 -15.29 -9.88 -0.02
N GLN A 81 -15.35 -11.17 0.33
CA GLN A 81 -16.53 -12.00 0.08
C GLN A 81 -17.74 -11.53 0.88
N ALA A 82 -17.55 -11.19 2.16
CA ALA A 82 -18.60 -10.62 3.01
C ALA A 82 -19.08 -9.24 2.50
N SER A 83 -18.28 -8.56 1.68
CA SER A 83 -18.67 -7.32 0.98
C SER A 83 -19.40 -7.56 -0.35
N GLY A 84 -19.68 -8.81 -0.71
CA GLY A 84 -20.49 -9.19 -1.87
C GLY A 84 -19.72 -9.68 -3.10
N LEU A 85 -18.39 -9.82 -3.03
CA LEU A 85 -17.58 -10.30 -4.16
C LEU A 85 -17.53 -11.82 -4.21
N THR A 86 -17.48 -12.39 -5.42
CA THR A 86 -17.02 -13.77 -5.61
C THR A 86 -15.51 -13.88 -5.34
N LEU A 87 -14.98 -15.09 -5.17
CA LEU A 87 -13.54 -15.30 -4.98
C LEU A 87 -12.69 -14.74 -6.14
N ASP A 88 -13.15 -14.90 -7.39
CA ASP A 88 -12.42 -14.38 -8.56
C ASP A 88 -12.41 -12.85 -8.58
N GLN A 89 -13.53 -12.22 -8.20
CA GLN A 89 -13.62 -10.78 -8.03
C GLN A 89 -12.74 -10.32 -6.87
N ALA A 90 -12.73 -11.03 -5.74
CA ALA A 90 -11.91 -10.72 -4.58
C ALA A 90 -10.41 -10.81 -4.90
N ALA A 91 -9.98 -11.84 -5.64
CA ALA A 91 -8.61 -11.95 -6.14
C ALA A 91 -8.21 -10.77 -7.02
N THR A 92 -9.12 -10.34 -7.91
CA THR A 92 -8.90 -9.19 -8.78
C THR A 92 -8.83 -7.87 -7.99
N ALA A 93 -9.77 -7.66 -7.08
CA ALA A 93 -9.84 -6.50 -6.20
C ALA A 93 -8.59 -6.39 -5.33
N ASN A 94 -8.18 -7.50 -4.70
CA ASN A 94 -6.98 -7.55 -3.87
C ASN A 94 -5.72 -7.23 -4.68
N ARG A 95 -5.59 -7.71 -5.92
CA ARG A 95 -4.47 -7.35 -6.81
C ARG A 95 -4.42 -5.86 -7.14
N ILE A 96 -5.58 -5.23 -7.37
CA ILE A 96 -5.68 -3.78 -7.65
C ILE A 96 -5.27 -2.98 -6.41
N VAL A 97 -5.82 -3.32 -5.25
CA VAL A 97 -5.49 -2.67 -3.98
C VAL A 97 -4.02 -2.85 -3.63
N TRP A 98 -3.46 -4.04 -3.83
CA TRP A 98 -2.03 -4.29 -3.58
C TRP A 98 -1.12 -3.41 -4.45
N ALA A 99 -1.46 -3.25 -5.74
CA ALA A 99 -0.73 -2.35 -6.64
C ALA A 99 -0.82 -0.88 -6.20
N PHE A 100 -2.00 -0.45 -5.74
CA PHE A 100 -2.21 0.88 -5.16
C PHE A 100 -1.35 1.09 -3.90
N THR A 101 -1.38 0.15 -2.95
CA THR A 101 -0.58 0.19 -1.71
C THR A 101 0.92 0.24 -1.97
N LEU A 102 1.44 -0.59 -2.87
CA LEU A 102 2.85 -0.54 -3.26
C LEU A 102 3.23 0.78 -3.94
N GLY A 103 2.33 1.35 -4.75
CA GLY A 103 2.52 2.65 -5.38
C GLY A 103 2.68 3.78 -4.36
N ASP A 104 1.79 3.81 -3.36
CA ASP A 104 1.87 4.79 -2.28
C ASP A 104 3.15 4.63 -1.44
N LEU A 105 3.46 3.41 -1.01
CA LEU A 105 4.66 3.12 -0.21
C LEU A 105 5.96 3.51 -0.92
N ARG A 106 6.06 3.23 -2.23
CA ARG A 106 7.22 3.65 -3.05
C ARG A 106 7.32 5.17 -3.16
N GLN A 107 6.19 5.85 -3.34
CA GLN A 107 6.16 7.30 -3.39
C GLN A 107 6.59 7.90 -2.04
N ARG A 108 6.09 7.37 -0.91
CA ARG A 108 6.50 7.76 0.43
C ARG A 108 7.99 7.57 0.64
N ALA A 109 8.54 6.39 0.31
CA ALA A 109 9.97 6.13 0.41
C ALA A 109 10.81 7.10 -0.46
N ALA A 110 10.30 7.48 -1.63
CA ALA A 110 10.96 8.44 -2.52
C ALA A 110 10.92 9.88 -1.99
N THR A 111 9.94 10.28 -1.17
CA THR A 111 9.82 11.67 -0.66
C THR A 111 10.94 12.12 0.27
N VAL A 112 11.83 11.22 0.69
CA VAL A 112 13.14 11.57 1.27
C VAL A 112 14.06 12.09 0.16
N HIS A 113 13.72 13.25 -0.41
CA HIS A 113 14.56 13.93 -1.40
C HIS A 113 15.69 14.68 -0.68
N PRO A 114 16.91 14.70 -1.24
CA PRO A 114 17.95 15.61 -0.77
C PRO A 114 17.43 17.06 -0.81
N PRO A 115 17.72 17.88 0.22
CA PRO A 115 17.33 19.28 0.21
C PRO A 115 17.90 19.98 -1.03
N GLY A 116 17.06 20.80 -1.70
CA GLY A 116 17.46 21.60 -2.87
C GLY A 116 17.09 21.04 -4.23
N ARG A 117 16.41 19.89 -4.33
CA ARG A 117 15.89 19.38 -5.62
C ARG A 117 14.52 19.97 -5.93
N GLU A 118 14.38 20.58 -7.10
CA GLU A 118 13.09 21.10 -7.58
C GLU A 118 12.09 19.96 -7.81
N GLN A 119 10.87 20.10 -7.27
CA GLN A 119 9.81 19.11 -7.39
C GLN A 119 9.01 19.35 -8.68
N TYR A 120 9.57 18.99 -9.83
CA TYR A 120 8.93 19.25 -11.14
C TYR A 120 7.51 18.67 -11.29
N GLN A 121 7.21 17.55 -10.62
CA GLN A 121 5.86 16.98 -10.58
C GLN A 121 4.82 17.89 -9.89
N VAL A 122 5.28 18.87 -9.11
CA VAL A 122 4.46 19.90 -8.46
C VAL A 122 4.58 21.22 -9.21
N SER A 123 5.81 21.68 -9.49
CA SER A 123 6.04 23.01 -10.06
C SER A 123 5.52 23.15 -11.49
N VAL A 124 5.61 22.10 -12.32
CA VAL A 124 5.14 22.16 -13.71
C VAL A 124 3.60 22.27 -13.76
N PRO A 125 2.80 21.41 -13.09
CA PRO A 125 1.36 21.58 -13.06
C PRO A 125 0.90 22.88 -12.39
N ALA A 126 1.51 23.24 -11.26
CA ALA A 126 1.15 24.47 -10.56
C ALA A 126 1.45 25.74 -11.38
N GLY A 127 2.51 25.70 -12.21
CA GLY A 127 2.95 26.78 -13.08
C GLY A 127 2.18 26.88 -14.41
N ALA A 128 1.17 26.06 -14.65
CA ALA A 128 0.41 26.07 -15.89
C ALA A 128 -0.24 27.44 -16.17
N ASP A 129 -0.12 27.91 -17.42
CA ASP A 129 -0.72 29.17 -17.86
C ASP A 129 -2.26 29.05 -17.84
N PRO A 130 -2.99 29.89 -17.08
CA PRO A 130 -4.46 29.87 -17.06
C PRO A 130 -5.11 30.14 -18.43
N GLY A 131 -4.44 30.86 -19.33
CA GLY A 131 -4.94 31.15 -20.69
C GLY A 131 -4.89 29.96 -21.63
N GLU A 132 -3.89 29.09 -21.47
CA GLU A 132 -3.70 27.89 -22.31
C GLU A 132 -4.19 26.59 -21.63
N HIS A 133 -4.08 26.52 -20.30
CA HIS A 133 -4.31 25.34 -19.48
C HIS A 133 -5.25 25.63 -18.28
N PRO A 134 -6.49 26.11 -18.51
CA PRO A 134 -7.38 26.61 -17.45
C PRO A 134 -7.71 25.53 -16.40
N THR A 135 -7.91 24.28 -16.79
CA THR A 135 -8.18 23.17 -15.85
C THR A 135 -7.02 22.92 -14.89
N LEU A 136 -5.78 22.99 -15.39
CA LEU A 136 -4.59 22.70 -14.58
C LEU A 136 -4.28 23.87 -13.64
N ALA A 137 -4.47 25.09 -14.13
CA ALA A 137 -4.39 26.30 -13.32
C ALA A 137 -5.41 26.29 -12.17
N ALA A 138 -6.63 25.81 -12.41
CA ALA A 138 -7.66 25.67 -11.37
C ALA A 138 -7.27 24.65 -10.27
N LEU A 139 -6.38 23.70 -10.56
CA LEU A 139 -5.86 22.72 -9.60
C LEU A 139 -4.57 23.18 -8.91
N ARG A 140 -4.15 24.44 -9.06
CA ARG A 140 -2.90 24.94 -8.46
C ARG A 140 -2.81 24.67 -6.96
N GLU A 141 -3.88 24.98 -6.22
CA GLU A 141 -3.95 24.77 -4.77
C GLU A 141 -3.75 23.29 -4.42
N TYR A 142 -4.42 22.39 -5.15
CA TYR A 142 -4.23 20.95 -5.01
C TYR A 142 -2.75 20.58 -5.20
N TRP A 143 -2.13 20.98 -6.30
CA TRP A 143 -0.72 20.63 -6.61
C TRP A 143 0.27 21.13 -5.57
N THR A 144 0.05 22.33 -5.04
CA THR A 144 0.93 22.98 -4.04
C THR A 144 0.67 22.56 -2.60
N ALA A 145 -0.40 21.82 -2.32
CA ALA A 145 -0.77 21.42 -0.97
C ALA A 145 0.34 20.52 -0.35
N PRO A 146 0.85 20.86 0.85
CA PRO A 146 1.91 20.07 1.52
C PRO A 146 1.50 18.62 1.82
N ASP A 147 0.21 18.39 2.05
CA ASP A 147 -0.40 17.13 2.47
C ASP A 147 -1.12 16.40 1.33
N ARG A 148 -1.00 16.86 0.08
CA ARG A 148 -1.67 16.31 -1.12
C ARG A 148 -1.57 14.78 -1.27
N ARG A 149 -0.56 14.16 -0.67
CA ARG A 149 -0.26 12.73 -0.75
C ARG A 149 -0.58 11.97 0.54
N ASP A 150 -1.01 12.64 1.60
CA ASP A 150 -1.27 12.02 2.91
C ASP A 150 -2.75 11.65 3.08
N HIS A 151 -3.26 10.88 2.11
CA HIS A 151 -4.67 10.51 2.04
C HIS A 151 -4.89 9.00 1.87
N PHE A 152 -3.88 8.15 2.13
CA PHE A 152 -3.93 6.71 1.86
C PHE A 152 -5.20 6.04 2.38
N ALA A 153 -5.59 6.26 3.64
CA ALA A 153 -6.78 5.64 4.24
C ALA A 153 -8.08 6.09 3.55
N ALA A 154 -8.19 7.37 3.18
CA ALA A 154 -9.36 7.91 2.48
C ALA A 154 -9.44 7.39 1.03
N ASP A 155 -8.30 7.38 0.33
CA ASP A 155 -8.19 6.85 -1.03
C ASP A 155 -8.48 5.34 -1.07
N LEU A 156 -8.01 4.61 -0.06
CA LEU A 156 -8.27 3.18 0.12
C LEU A 156 -9.76 2.93 0.36
N ALA A 157 -10.41 3.70 1.24
CA ALA A 157 -11.84 3.58 1.50
C ALA A 157 -12.66 3.84 0.23
N LEU A 158 -12.29 4.86 -0.55
CA LEU A 158 -12.91 5.14 -1.85
C LEU A 158 -12.71 3.99 -2.84
N LEU A 159 -11.50 3.43 -2.91
CA LEU A 159 -11.17 2.31 -3.79
C LEU A 159 -11.95 1.05 -3.40
N VAL A 160 -12.00 0.71 -2.12
CA VAL A 160 -12.80 -0.43 -1.60
C VAL A 160 -14.28 -0.22 -1.92
N HIS A 161 -14.81 0.99 -1.72
CA HIS A 161 -16.19 1.30 -2.07
C HIS A 161 -16.47 1.12 -3.57
N ALA A 162 -15.59 1.62 -4.44
CA ALA A 162 -15.73 1.47 -5.89
C ALA A 162 -15.71 -0.01 -6.32
N LEU A 163 -14.76 -0.79 -5.80
CA LEU A 163 -14.62 -2.22 -6.13
C LEU A 163 -15.77 -3.09 -5.62
N THR A 164 -16.43 -2.68 -4.53
CA THR A 164 -17.58 -3.38 -3.93
C THR A 164 -18.93 -2.86 -4.40
N GLY A 165 -18.98 -1.68 -5.04
CA GLY A 165 -20.19 -1.09 -5.62
C GLY A 165 -20.43 -1.47 -7.08
N THR A 166 -19.45 -2.06 -7.76
CA THR A 166 -19.56 -2.54 -9.15
C THR A 166 -20.08 -3.98 -9.28
N ALA A 167 -20.57 -4.59 -8.20
CA ALA A 167 -21.14 -5.94 -8.16
C ALA A 167 -22.67 -5.91 -8.21
#